data_AF-A0A5B0RVD2-F1
#
_entry.id   AF-A0A5B0RVD2-F1
#
_cell.length_a   1.000
_cell.length_b   1.000
_cell.length_c   1.000
_cell.angle_alpha   90.00
_cell.angle_beta   90.00
_cell.angle_gamma   90.00
#
_symmetry.space_group_name_H-M   'P 1'
#
loop_
_entity.id
_entity.type
_entity.pdbx_description
1 polymer ?
#
loop_
_entity_poly.entity_id
_entity_poly.type
_entity_poly.pdbx_seq_one_letter_code
_entity_poly.pdbx_strand_id
1 'polypeptide(L)'
;MNPGYAGRSNLPDNLKKLFRSMAMTRPDRELIAQVMLFSQGFRTAETLASKVVPFFSLCDEQLSKQPHYDFGLRALKAVLTSAGHLKRGRLQIESSMAATSNITDSSDSRAEQEI
;
A
#
# COMPACT_ATOMS: atom_id res chain seq x y z
N MET A 1 5.39 5.59 -26.13
CA MET A 1 4.31 6.62 -26.06
C MET A 1 3.04 5.94 -25.60
N ASN A 2 2.18 6.61 -24.82
CA ASN A 2 0.89 6.07 -24.41
C ASN A 2 -0.10 6.20 -25.60
N PRO A 3 -0.44 5.10 -26.28
CA PRO A 3 -1.32 5.16 -27.45
C PRO A 3 -2.69 5.72 -27.06
N GLY A 4 -3.24 6.65 -27.83
CA GLY A 4 -4.58 7.20 -27.58
C GLY A 4 -4.69 8.22 -26.45
N TYR A 5 -3.57 8.63 -25.82
CA TYR A 5 -3.60 9.73 -24.85
C TYR A 5 -3.79 11.07 -25.56
N ALA A 6 -4.94 11.70 -25.34
CA ALA A 6 -5.33 12.94 -26.03
C ALA A 6 -4.32 14.09 -25.82
N GLY A 7 -4.22 14.97 -26.81
CA GLY A 7 -3.39 16.18 -26.74
C GLY A 7 -1.89 15.97 -26.97
N ARG A 8 -1.46 14.81 -27.48
CA ARG A 8 -0.06 14.53 -27.83
C ARG A 8 0.14 14.38 -29.34
N SER A 9 1.19 14.99 -29.86
CA SER A 9 1.63 14.79 -31.24
C SER A 9 2.33 13.43 -31.38
N ASN A 10 2.12 12.76 -32.52
CA ASN A 10 2.79 11.51 -32.83
C ASN A 10 4.28 11.74 -33.12
N LEU A 11 5.13 10.80 -32.71
CA LEU A 11 6.55 10.83 -33.04
C LEU A 11 6.74 10.55 -34.55
N PRO A 12 7.55 11.35 -35.28
CA PRO A 12 7.83 11.10 -36.69
C PRO A 12 8.45 9.72 -36.93
N ASP A 13 8.12 9.09 -38.06
CA ASP A 13 8.54 7.72 -38.36
C ASP A 13 10.05 7.52 -38.40
N ASN A 14 10.80 8.53 -38.87
CA ASN A 14 12.27 8.50 -38.89
C ASN A 14 12.87 8.39 -37.48
N LEU A 15 12.25 9.04 -36.50
CA LEU A 15 12.67 8.97 -35.09
C LEU A 15 12.16 7.68 -34.44
N LYS A 16 10.94 7.24 -34.77
CA LYS A 16 10.36 6.00 -34.26
C LYS A 16 11.20 4.78 -34.60
N LYS A 17 11.81 4.75 -35.79
CA LYS A 17 12.73 3.67 -36.24
C LYS A 17 13.98 3.53 -35.37
N LEU A 18 14.41 4.57 -34.66
CA LEU A 18 15.58 4.53 -33.78
C LEU A 18 15.31 3.82 -32.45
N PHE A 19 14.05 3.53 -32.12
CA PHE A 19 13.66 2.92 -30.85
C PHE A 19 13.00 1.56 -31.05
N ARG A 20 13.24 0.64 -30.11
CA ARG A 20 12.53 -0.62 -30.02
C ARG A 20 11.19 -0.43 -29.30
N SER A 21 10.10 -0.95 -29.87
CA SER A 21 8.80 -0.95 -29.19
C SER A 21 8.79 -1.92 -28.02
N MET A 22 8.35 -1.46 -26.85
CA MET A 22 8.12 -2.27 -25.65
C MET A 22 6.68 -2.02 -25.16
N ALA A 23 5.95 -3.10 -24.88
CA ALA A 23 4.59 -3.03 -24.35
C ALA A 23 4.60 -3.32 -22.85
N MET A 24 4.03 -2.41 -22.07
CA MET A 24 3.90 -2.51 -20.60
C MET A 24 2.43 -2.36 -20.20
N THR A 25 1.56 -3.18 -20.78
CA THR A 25 0.09 -3.01 -20.69
C THR A 25 -0.52 -3.55 -19.41
N ARG A 26 0.05 -4.63 -18.83
CA ARG A 26 -0.52 -5.30 -17.65
C ARG A 26 0.57 -5.59 -16.62
N PRO A 27 0.63 -4.85 -15.50
CA PRO A 27 1.51 -5.19 -14.39
C PRO A 27 0.93 -6.34 -13.57
N ASP A 28 1.80 -7.11 -12.92
CA ASP A 28 1.40 -8.07 -11.89
C ASP A 28 1.06 -7.33 -10.59
N ARG A 29 -0.23 -7.11 -10.35
CA ARG A 29 -0.72 -6.34 -9.20
C ARG A 29 -0.55 -7.09 -7.89
N GLU A 30 -0.59 -8.43 -7.92
CA GLU A 30 -0.56 -9.28 -6.74
C GLU A 30 0.85 -9.33 -6.16
N LEU A 31 1.85 -9.60 -7.00
CA LEU A 31 3.25 -9.59 -6.59
C LEU A 31 3.66 -8.20 -6.07
N ILE A 32 3.24 -7.13 -6.74
CA ILE A 32 3.50 -5.76 -6.30
C ILE A 32 2.88 -5.51 -4.92
N ALA A 33 1.61 -5.90 -4.71
CA ALA A 33 0.94 -5.71 -3.45
C ALA A 33 1.60 -6.50 -2.30
N GLN A 34 2.01 -7.74 -2.58
CA GLN A 34 2.70 -8.61 -1.64
C GLN A 34 4.03 -8.00 -1.18
N VAL A 35 4.90 -7.61 -2.12
CA VAL A 35 6.20 -6.97 -1.82
C VAL A 35 6.01 -5.67 -1.04
N MET A 36 5.01 -4.87 -1.43
CA MET A 36 4.67 -3.66 -0.70
C MET A 36 4.25 -3.94 0.74
N LEU A 37 3.38 -4.91 0.97
CA LEU A 37 2.94 -5.30 2.32
C LEU A 37 4.10 -5.84 3.16
N PHE A 38 4.99 -6.64 2.58
CA PHE A 38 6.22 -7.08 3.26
C PHE A 38 7.09 -5.89 3.67
N SER A 39 7.28 -4.90 2.80
CA SER A 39 8.04 -3.68 3.12
C SER A 39 7.43 -2.87 4.27
N GLN A 40 6.10 -2.97 4.47
CA GLN A 40 5.40 -2.34 5.60
C GLN A 40 5.40 -3.20 6.87
N GLY A 41 6.04 -4.38 6.84
CA GLY A 41 6.21 -5.26 7.99
C GLY A 41 5.06 -6.24 8.21
N PHE A 42 4.18 -6.48 7.24
CA PHE A 42 3.13 -7.50 7.34
C PHE A 42 3.72 -8.90 7.09
N ARG A 43 3.58 -9.80 8.06
CA ARG A 43 4.07 -11.19 7.95
C ARG A 43 3.17 -12.04 7.04
N THR A 44 1.87 -11.79 7.06
CA THR A 44 0.85 -12.46 6.25
C THR A 44 0.58 -11.75 4.92
N ALA A 45 1.59 -11.08 4.36
CA ALA A 45 1.46 -10.24 3.16
C ALA A 45 0.89 -10.99 1.95
N GLU A 46 1.26 -12.25 1.77
CA GLU A 46 0.77 -13.12 0.70
C GLU A 46 -0.76 -13.30 0.76
N THR A 47 -1.27 -13.70 1.93
CA THR A 47 -2.71 -13.87 2.15
C THR A 47 -3.49 -12.56 2.06
N LEU A 48 -2.87 -11.43 2.41
CA LEU A 48 -3.50 -10.12 2.27
C LEU A 48 -3.53 -9.68 0.81
N ALA A 49 -2.45 -9.85 0.07
CA ALA A 49 -2.36 -9.47 -1.33
C ALA A 49 -3.38 -10.22 -2.20
N SER A 50 -3.52 -11.54 -1.97
CA SER A 50 -4.49 -12.39 -2.67
C SER A 50 -5.96 -12.02 -2.41
N LYS A 51 -6.24 -11.22 -1.37
CA LYS A 51 -7.59 -10.70 -1.09
C LYS A 51 -7.76 -9.27 -1.60
N VAL A 52 -6.79 -8.41 -1.36
CA VAL A 52 -6.87 -6.98 -1.69
C VAL A 52 -6.88 -6.76 -3.21
N VAL A 53 -6.11 -7.52 -3.98
CA VAL A 53 -6.06 -7.32 -5.44
C VAL A 53 -7.37 -7.71 -6.12
N PRO A 54 -7.97 -8.90 -5.85
CA PRO A 54 -9.29 -9.23 -6.37
C PRO A 54 -10.37 -8.25 -5.89
N PHE A 55 -10.29 -7.75 -4.66
CA PHE A 55 -11.21 -6.73 -4.16
C PHE A 55 -11.17 -5.46 -5.03
N PHE A 56 -9.98 -4.94 -5.36
CA PHE A 56 -9.85 -3.78 -6.26
C PHE A 56 -10.40 -4.06 -7.67
N SER A 57 -10.17 -5.27 -8.20
CA SER A 57 -10.72 -5.67 -9.50
C SER A 57 -12.25 -5.76 -9.48
N LEU A 58 -12.82 -6.36 -8.43
CA LEU A 58 -14.26 -6.43 -8.23
C LEU A 58 -14.88 -5.03 -8.09
N CYS A 59 -14.21 -4.10 -7.43
CA CYS A 59 -14.68 -2.73 -7.35
C CYS A 59 -14.76 -2.07 -8.73
N ASP A 60 -13.75 -2.28 -9.59
CA ASP A 60 -13.72 -1.76 -10.96
C ASP A 60 -14.83 -2.38 -11.85
N GLU A 61 -15.16 -3.65 -11.61
CA GLU A 61 -16.15 -4.39 -12.39
C GLU A 61 -17.59 -4.16 -11.94
N GLN A 62 -17.82 -4.07 -10.62
CA GLN A 62 -19.16 -4.12 -10.03
C GLN A 62 -19.72 -2.75 -9.64
N LEU A 63 -18.89 -1.73 -9.40
CA LEU A 63 -19.40 -0.39 -9.09
C LEU A 63 -19.89 0.33 -10.35
N SER A 64 -20.72 1.36 -10.14
CA SER A 64 -21.17 2.21 -11.24
C SER A 64 -19.99 2.90 -11.93
N LYS A 65 -20.05 3.02 -13.26
CA LYS A 65 -18.99 3.62 -14.08
C LYS A 65 -18.96 5.14 -13.92
N GLN A 66 -18.29 5.62 -12.87
CA GLN A 66 -18.09 7.04 -12.61
C GLN A 66 -16.68 7.49 -12.98
N PRO A 67 -16.51 8.70 -13.56
CA PRO A 67 -15.20 9.20 -13.99
C PRO A 67 -14.23 9.51 -12.84
N HIS A 68 -14.75 9.66 -11.62
CA HIS A 68 -13.95 9.98 -10.43
C HIS A 68 -13.54 8.74 -9.64
N TYR A 69 -13.96 7.54 -10.04
CA TYR A 69 -13.49 6.30 -9.43
C TYR A 69 -12.15 5.89 -10.04
N ASP A 70 -11.17 5.61 -9.18
CA ASP A 70 -9.85 5.12 -9.56
C ASP A 70 -9.50 3.89 -8.71
N PHE A 71 -9.65 2.71 -9.32
CA PHE A 71 -9.20 1.44 -8.76
C PHE A 71 -7.88 0.99 -9.39
N GLY A 72 -7.10 1.93 -9.94
CA GLY A 72 -5.81 1.73 -10.58
C GLY A 72 -4.69 1.36 -9.61
N LEU A 73 -3.50 1.08 -10.17
CA LEU A 73 -2.32 0.69 -9.38
C LEU A 73 -1.86 1.82 -8.42
N ARG A 74 -2.13 3.08 -8.78
CA ARG A 74 -1.83 4.25 -7.94
C ARG A 74 -2.65 4.25 -6.66
N ALA A 75 -3.96 4.02 -6.77
CA ALA A 75 -4.85 3.90 -5.62
C ALA A 75 -4.46 2.73 -4.73
N LEU A 76 -4.18 1.56 -5.32
CA LEU A 76 -3.70 0.38 -4.57
C LEU A 76 -2.42 0.71 -3.78
N LYS A 77 -1.42 1.32 -4.40
CA LYS A 77 -0.16 1.73 -3.74
C LYS A 77 -0.43 2.64 -2.52
N ALA A 78 -1.32 3.61 -2.68
CA ALA A 78 -1.65 4.56 -1.62
C ALA A 78 -2.28 3.88 -0.41
N VAL A 79 -3.21 2.95 -0.64
CA VAL A 79 -3.86 2.15 0.41
C VAL A 79 -2.84 1.30 1.17
N LEU A 80 -1.99 0.56 0.45
CA LEU A 80 -0.98 -0.30 1.09
C LEU A 80 0.03 0.50 1.91
N THR A 81 0.44 1.66 1.41
CA THR A 81 1.34 2.57 2.14
C THR A 81 0.65 3.08 3.41
N SER A 82 -0.59 3.57 3.30
CA SER A 82 -1.37 4.04 4.45
C SER A 82 -1.57 2.96 5.51
N ALA A 83 -1.86 1.72 5.11
CA ALA A 83 -1.96 0.57 6.01
C ALA A 83 -0.67 0.34 6.81
N GLY A 84 0.50 0.53 6.18
CA GLY A 84 1.78 0.47 6.87
C GLY A 84 1.99 1.59 7.89
N HIS A 85 1.56 2.82 7.57
CA HIS A 85 1.59 3.95 8.52
C HIS A 85 0.71 3.67 9.73
N LEU A 86 -0.51 3.17 9.51
CA LEU A 86 -1.45 2.82 10.59
C LEU A 86 -0.87 1.73 11.49
N LYS A 87 -0.24 0.70 10.92
CA LYS A 87 0.42 -0.35 11.69
C LYS A 87 1.52 0.21 12.59
N ARG A 88 2.39 1.09 12.06
CA ARG A 88 3.45 1.72 12.85
C ARG A 88 2.89 2.61 13.95
N GLY A 89 1.87 3.40 13.66
CA GLY A 89 1.21 4.25 14.66
C GLY A 89 0.65 3.41 15.81
N ARG A 90 0.03 2.27 15.53
CA ARG A 90 -0.47 1.35 16.55
C ARG A 90 0.65 0.80 17.44
N LEU A 91 1.77 0.36 16.86
CA LEU A 91 2.90 -0.16 17.63
C LEU A 91 3.52 0.90 18.56
N GLN A 92 3.55 2.17 18.14
CA GLN A 92 4.03 3.28 18.98
C GLN A 92 3.12 3.54 20.18
N ILE A 93 1.80 3.44 19.98
CA ILE A 93 0.81 3.57 21.06
C ILE A 93 0.95 2.39 22.03
N GLU A 94 1.02 1.16 21.53
CA GLU A 94 1.20 -0.04 22.35
C GLU A 94 2.50 0.02 23.17
N SER A 95 3.61 0.49 22.59
CA SER A 95 4.87 0.69 23.31
C SER A 95 4.77 1.77 24.38
N SER A 96 4.09 2.87 24.11
CA SER A 96 3.90 3.96 25.07
C SER A 96 3.05 3.52 26.26
N MET A 97 1.98 2.74 26.00
CA MET A 97 1.13 2.18 27.05
C MET A 97 1.87 1.17 27.93
N ALA A 98 2.69 0.30 27.31
CA ALA A 98 3.52 -0.66 28.06
C ALA A 98 4.60 0.03 28.92
N ALA A 99 5.13 1.18 28.47
CA ALA A 99 6.06 1.98 29.26
C ALA A 99 5.36 2.60 30.49
N THR A 100 4.14 3.12 30.33
CA THR A 100 3.35 3.69 31.44
C THR A 100 2.97 2.62 32.47
N SER A 101 2.57 1.42 32.04
CA SER A 101 2.23 0.33 32.98
C SER A 101 3.42 -0.12 33.82
N ASN A 102 4.62 -0.19 33.23
CA ASN A 102 5.84 -0.56 33.95
C ASN A 102 6.26 0.50 34.98
N ILE A 103 5.97 1.78 34.74
CA ILE A 103 6.25 2.86 35.71
C ILE A 103 5.30 2.73 36.92
N THR A 104 4.01 2.49 36.70
CA THR A 104 3.03 2.33 37.79
C THR A 104 3.31 1.11 38.69
N ASP A 105 3.75 0.00 38.11
CA ASP A 105 4.11 -1.22 38.86
C ASP A 105 5.40 -1.03 39.71
N SER A 106 6.32 -0.17 39.23
CA SER A 106 7.53 0.20 39.99
C SER A 106 7.27 1.18 41.14
N SER A 107 6.16 1.91 41.11
CA SER A 107 5.78 2.83 42.19
C SER A 107 5.04 2.15 43.34
N ASP A 108 4.27 1.09 43.09
CA ASP A 108 3.57 0.35 44.16
C ASP A 108 4.54 -0.49 45.01
N SER A 109 5.58 -1.06 44.40
CA SER A 109 6.60 -1.86 45.11
C SER A 109 7.54 -1.04 46.02
N ARG A 110 7.60 0.29 45.85
CA ARG A 110 8.36 1.19 46.74
C ARG A 110 7.58 1.60 47.98
N ALA A 111 6.25 1.54 47.95
CA ALA A 111 5.40 1.91 49.09
C ALA A 111 5.37 0.83 50.19
N GLU A 112 5.68 -0.42 49.87
CA GLU A 112 5.67 -1.55 50.83
C GLU A 112 7.00 -1.75 51.60
N GLN A 113 8.05 -0.99 51.29
CA GLN A 113 9.37 -1.09 51.98
C GLN A 113 9.64 0.03 53.00
N GLU A 114 8.71 0.97 53.20
CA GLU A 114 8.78 2.02 54.23
C GLU A 114 7.75 1.77 55.35
N ILE A 115 7.90 0.67 56.10
CA ILE A 115 7.32 0.50 57.46
C ILE A 115 8.35 -0.14 58.38
#